data_AF-A0A6J6WFF5-F1
#
_entry.id   AF-A0A6J6WFF5-F1
#
_cell.length_a   1.000
_cell.length_b   1.000
_cell.length_c   1.000
_cell.angle_alpha   90.00
_cell.angle_beta   90.00
_cell.angle_gamma   90.00
#
_symmetry.space_group_name_H-M   'P 1'
#
loop_
_entity.id
_entity.type
_entity.pdbx_description
1 polymer ?
#
loop_
_entity_poly.entity_id
_entity_poly.type
_entity_poly.pdbx_seq_one_letter_code
_entity_poly.pdbx_strand_id
1 'polypeptide(L)' 'MSGGTDNKALAKIGITGYGFSPLRLPADLDFMSLFHGVDERVPVDGLIFGVNALENFLANS' A
#
# COMPACT_ATOMS: atom_id res chain seq x y z
N MET A 1 12.19 8.98 -2.10
CA MET A 1 12.08 9.51 -0.73
C MET A 1 11.19 8.55 0.04
N SER A 2 11.65 7.87 1.09
CA SER A 2 10.71 7.14 1.94
C SER A 2 9.92 8.20 2.71
N GLY A 3 8.69 8.49 2.29
CA GLY A 3 7.78 9.31 3.07
C GLY A 3 7.62 8.73 4.48
N GLY A 4 7.37 9.59 5.46
CA GLY A 4 6.92 9.10 6.78
C GLY A 4 5.50 8.58 6.68
N THR A 5 5.18 7.54 7.45
CA THR A 5 3.80 7.05 7.62
C THR A 5 3.24 7.50 8.97
N ASP A 6 1.92 7.46 9.12
CA ASP A 6 1.26 7.77 10.40
C ASP A 6 1.70 6.85 11.55
N ASN A 7 2.23 5.67 11.22
CA ASN A 7 2.82 4.74 12.18
C ASN A 7 3.94 5.39 13.01
N LYS A 8 4.65 6.39 12.47
CA LYS A 8 5.65 7.15 13.22
C LYS A 8 5.06 7.87 14.44
N ALA A 9 3.85 8.39 14.32
CA ALA A 9 3.16 9.04 15.44
C ALA A 9 2.56 7.99 16.39
N LEU A 10 1.94 6.94 15.85
CA LEU A 10 1.30 5.87 16.63
C LEU A 10 2.31 5.08 17.49
N ALA A 11 3.51 4.84 16.98
CA ALA A 11 4.57 4.19 17.73
C ALA A 11 4.95 4.94 19.02
N LYS A 12 4.79 6.27 19.06
CA LYS A 12 5.09 7.08 20.25
C LYS A 12 4.13 6.82 21.41
N ILE A 13 2.93 6.32 21.13
CA ILE A 13 1.93 5.96 22.15
C ILE A 13 1.85 4.44 22.37
N GLY A 14 2.87 3.69 21.93
CA GLY A 14 3.00 2.25 22.20
C GLY A 14 2.20 1.35 21.26
N ILE A 15 1.64 1.86 20.17
CA ILE A 15 0.93 1.05 19.17
C ILE A 15 1.95 0.51 18.16
N THR A 16 2.06 -0.82 18.07
CA THR A 16 2.84 -1.48 17.01
C THR A 16 2.02 -1.50 15.72
N GLY A 17 2.43 -0.74 14.71
CA GLY A 17 1.83 -0.79 13.37
C GLY A 17 2.77 -1.40 12.33
N TYR A 18 2.16 -1.94 11.28
CA TYR A 18 2.83 -2.52 10.12
C TYR A 18 2.37 -1.79 8.86
N GLY A 19 3.30 -1.45 7.98
CA GLY A 19 2.97 -0.86 6.68
C GLY A 19 2.58 -1.95 5.69
N PHE A 20 1.43 -1.78 5.04
CA PHE A 20 0.94 -2.70 4.01
C PHE A 20 0.16 -1.91 2.96
N SER A 21 0.46 -2.15 1.68
CA SER A 21 -0.30 -1.62 0.55
C SER A 21 -0.53 -2.80 -0.41
N PRO A 22 -1.76 -3.34 -0.51
CA PRO A 22 -2.03 -4.60 -1.22
C PRO A 22 -2.11 -4.38 -2.73
N LEU A 23 -1.08 -3.80 -3.34
CA LEU A 23 -1.10 -3.48 -4.75
C LEU A 23 -0.29 -4.50 -5.56
N ARG A 24 -0.97 -5.29 -6.40
CA ARG A 24 -0.29 -6.19 -7.33
C ARG A 24 0.15 -5.39 -8.56
N LEU A 25 1.46 -5.25 -8.74
CA LEU A 25 2.07 -4.46 -9.80
C LEU A 25 2.64 -5.38 -10.90
N PRO A 26 2.52 -5.00 -12.19
CA PRO A 26 3.30 -5.59 -13.27
C PRO A 26 4.80 -5.47 -13.01
N ALA A 27 5.57 -6.47 -13.43
CA ALA A 27 7.01 -6.53 -13.16
C ALA A 27 7.81 -5.40 -13.84
N ASP A 28 7.27 -4.84 -14.92
CA ASP A 28 7.86 -3.79 -15.75
C ASP A 28 7.35 -2.38 -15.40
N LEU A 29 6.41 -2.25 -14.47
CA LEU A 29 5.90 -0.95 -14.05
C LEU A 29 6.91 -0.26 -13.12
N ASP A 30 7.44 0.89 -13.53
CA ASP A 30 8.25 1.74 -12.67
C ASP A 30 7.38 2.46 -11.63
N PHE A 31 7.03 1.72 -10.59
CA PHE A 31 6.17 2.22 -9.52
C PHE A 31 6.82 3.37 -8.72
N MET A 32 8.15 3.37 -8.60
CA MET A 32 8.83 4.37 -7.78
C MET A 32 8.81 5.75 -8.42
N SER A 33 8.78 5.87 -9.75
CA SER A 33 8.59 7.16 -10.43
C SER A 33 7.15 7.67 -10.37
N LEU A 34 6.18 6.77 -10.19
CA LEU A 34 4.77 7.12 -10.03
C LEU A 34 4.43 7.56 -8.61
N PHE A 35 5.18 7.11 -7.60
CA PHE A 35 4.90 7.45 -6.20
C PHE A 35 5.08 8.96 -5.94
N HIS A 36 3.97 9.70 -5.79
CA HIS A 36 3.91 11.17 -5.78
C HIS A 36 4.43 11.82 -7.08
N GLY A 37 4.42 11.07 -8.18
CA GLY A 37 4.84 11.50 -9.50
C GLY A 37 3.73 12.18 -10.29
N VAL A 38 4.09 12.72 -11.45
CA VAL A 38 3.10 13.18 -12.43
C VAL A 38 2.35 11.98 -13.00
N ASP A 39 1.02 12.11 -13.12
CA ASP A 39 0.16 11.05 -13.65
C ASP A 39 0.26 9.73 -12.85
N GLU A 40 0.37 9.85 -11.51
CA GLU A 40 0.33 8.72 -10.58
C GLU A 40 -0.90 7.85 -10.86
N ARG A 41 -0.67 6.57 -11.08
CA ARG A 41 -1.71 5.61 -11.46
C ARG A 41 -1.31 4.19 -11.13
N VAL A 42 -2.30 3.32 -11.11
CA VAL A 42 -2.13 1.89 -10.86
C VAL A 42 -3.02 1.10 -11.82
N PRO A 43 -2.66 -0.15 -12.15
CA PRO A 43 -3.53 -1.04 -12.91
C PRO A 43 -4.82 -1.36 -12.13
N VAL A 44 -5.96 -1.38 -12.84
CA VAL A 44 -7.27 -1.68 -12.25
C VAL A 44 -7.32 -3.08 -11.65
N ASP A 45 -6.69 -4.06 -12.31
CA ASP A 45 -6.61 -5.43 -11.80
C ASP A 45 -5.77 -5.52 -10.52
N GLY A 46 -4.74 -4.67 -10.38
CA GLY A 46 -3.97 -4.51 -9.15
C GLY A 46 -4.82 -3.99 -8.00
N LEU A 47 -5.71 -3.04 -8.25
CA LEU A 47 -6.66 -2.52 -7.26
C LEU A 47 -7.69 -3.58 -6.85
N ILE A 48 -8.25 -4.32 -7.81
CA ILE A 48 -9.20 -5.42 -7.54
C ILE A 48 -8.55 -6.50 -6.67
N PHE A 49 -7.31 -6.89 -6.99
CA PHE A 49 -6.55 -7.82 -6.16
C PHE A 49 -6.41 -7.29 -4.73
N GLY A 50 -6.10 -6.00 -4.59
CA GLY A 50 -5.88 -5.39 -3.30
C GLY A 50 -7.10 -5.37 -2.37
N VAL A 51 -8.27 -5.07 -2.94
CA VAL A 51 -9.54 -5.14 -2.22
C VAL A 51 -9.79 -6.57 -1.73
N ASN A 52 -9.66 -7.57 -2.61
CA ASN A 52 -9.88 -8.96 -2.25
C ASN A 52 -8.87 -9.45 -1.20
N ALA A 53 -7.61 -9.02 -1.27
CA ALA A 53 -6.59 -9.38 -0.30
C ALA A 53 -6.92 -8.80 1.10
N LEU A 54 -7.34 -7.54 1.15
CA LEU A 54 -7.75 -6.89 2.40
C LEU A 54 -9.03 -7.50 2.97
N GLU A 55 -10.02 -7.76 2.12
CA GLU A 55 -11.27 -8.43 2.51
C GLU A 55 -10.98 -9.80 3.14
N ASN A 56 -10.21 -10.64 2.46
CA ASN A 56 -9.85 -11.95 2.98
C ASN A 56 -9.07 -11.86 4.30
N PHE A 57 -8.13 -10.91 4.41
CA PHE A 57 -7.38 -10.69 5.63
C PHE A 57 -8.28 -10.27 6.80
N LEU A 58 -9.35 -9.51 6.58
CA LEU A 58 -10.24 -9.03 7.65
C LEU A 58 -11.38 -10.00 7.98
N ALA A 59 -11.91 -10.71 6.98
CA ALA A 59 -13.09 -11.55 7.12
C ALA A 59 -12.76 -13.01 7.47
N ASN A 60 -11.55 -13.49 7.14
CA ASN A 60 -11.15 -14.89 7.29
C ASN A 60 -9.89 -15.08 8.16
N SER A 61 -9.58 -14.08 9.02
CA SER A 61 -8.46 -14.13 9.97
C SER A 61 -8.80 -14.79 11.30
#